data_AF-A0A1M4SF81-F1
#
_entry.id   AF-A0A1M4SF81-F1
#
_cell.length_a   1.000
_cell.length_b   1.000
_cell.length_c   1.000
_cell.angle_alpha   90.00
_cell.angle_beta   90.00
_cell.angle_gamma   90.00
#
_symmetry.space_group_name_H-M   'P 1'
#
loop_
_entity.id
_entity.type
_entity.pdbx_description
1 polymer ?
#
loop_
_entity_poly.entity_id
_entity_poly.type
_entity_poly.pdbx_seq_one_letter_code
_entity_poly.pdbx_strand_id
1 'polypeptide(L)'
;MKIVNLLRIALRAIRRNKMRSFLTMLGIIIGVGAVIAMIAIGQGSKQSIQSQITAMGSNMITIRPNSNIQGGARMDAGNVQTLSEPDVTALRNNAASISALSPLVSARGQAINGPDNWTSSLQGVSSDYLSIRSWPLKEGVVFTDQDVKAATKVCLVGQTVASNLFPNGDDPVGKTIRFKNIPFRIIGLLDKKGENAFGQDQDDIILTPFTTVQKRISATIYYQAIFASAINDQSTSNAVDEIQQILRTSHRLQKGMDDDFTVRTQAELISTFTSTSQILTVLLAVIAGISLVVGGIGIMNIMYVSVTERTKEIGLRMSVGARGVDILMQFLIEAIVISITGGLIGVVLGIAATRGVSLFLHWPTLITQSSVVLSFMVCFITGVFFGYYPALKASRLDPIEALHYE
;
A
#
# COMPACT_ATOMS: atom_id res chain seq x y z
N MET A 1 -48.86 11.64 5.07
CA MET A 1 -48.58 11.42 6.51
C MET A 1 -47.29 12.14 6.95
N LYS A 2 -47.12 12.55 8.23
CA LYS A 2 -45.86 13.14 8.73
C LYS A 2 -44.74 12.07 8.77
N ILE A 3 -43.54 12.39 8.27
CA ILE A 3 -42.35 11.48 8.20
C ILE A 3 -42.01 10.83 9.55
N VAL A 4 -42.17 11.57 10.64
CA VAL A 4 -41.92 11.09 12.01
C VAL A 4 -42.80 9.89 12.38
N ASN A 5 -44.05 9.85 11.90
CA ASN A 5 -44.93 8.70 12.15
C ASN A 5 -44.50 7.47 11.34
N LEU A 6 -44.00 7.66 10.11
CA LEU A 6 -43.52 6.57 9.26
C LEU A 6 -42.28 5.90 9.88
N LEU A 7 -41.34 6.68 10.42
CA LEU A 7 -40.19 6.18 11.18
C LEU A 7 -40.60 5.37 12.42
N ARG A 8 -41.58 5.87 13.19
CA ARG A 8 -42.06 5.20 14.40
C ARG A 8 -42.76 3.86 14.09
N ILE A 9 -43.47 3.80 12.96
CA ILE A 9 -44.13 2.58 12.48
C ILE A 9 -43.08 1.56 12.01
N ALA A 10 -42.08 1.99 11.23
CA ALA A 10 -40.99 1.12 10.77
C ALA A 10 -40.21 0.50 11.95
N LEU A 11 -39.87 1.29 12.97
CA LEU A 11 -39.18 0.80 14.17
C LEU A 11 -40.03 -0.23 14.96
N ARG A 12 -41.35 -0.04 15.05
CA ARG A 12 -42.25 -1.02 15.68
C ARG A 12 -42.35 -2.31 14.88
N ALA A 13 -42.39 -2.22 13.55
CA ALA A 13 -42.44 -3.38 12.67
C ALA A 13 -41.19 -4.27 12.81
N ILE A 14 -39.99 -3.66 12.85
CA ILE A 14 -38.73 -4.35 13.09
C ILE A 14 -38.74 -5.08 14.45
N ARG A 15 -39.29 -4.42 15.48
CA ARG A 15 -39.34 -4.97 16.85
C ARG A 15 -40.29 -6.17 16.99
N ARG A 16 -41.31 -6.27 16.12
CA ARG A 16 -42.30 -7.36 16.10
C ARG A 16 -41.69 -8.67 15.58
N ASN A 17 -40.83 -8.62 14.56
CA ASN A 17 -40.21 -9.80 13.94
C ASN A 17 -38.67 -9.74 13.98
N LYS A 18 -38.10 -9.74 15.20
CA LYS A 18 -36.65 -9.57 15.43
C LYS A 18 -35.75 -10.53 14.64
N MET A 19 -36.08 -11.83 14.63
CA MET A 19 -35.29 -12.85 13.91
C MET A 19 -35.23 -12.56 12.41
N ARG A 20 -36.40 -12.26 11.84
CA ARG A 20 -36.56 -11.99 10.42
C ARG A 20 -35.83 -10.71 10.01
N SER A 21 -36.01 -9.64 10.76
CA SER A 21 -35.31 -8.38 10.52
C SER A 21 -33.80 -8.51 10.69
N PHE A 22 -33.33 -9.32 11.65
CA PHE A 22 -31.90 -9.57 11.80
C PHE A 22 -31.32 -10.35 10.61
N LEU A 23 -31.98 -11.43 10.20
CA LEU A 23 -31.56 -12.24 9.04
C LEU A 23 -31.51 -11.44 7.73
N THR A 24 -32.43 -10.49 7.54
CA THR A 24 -32.42 -9.63 6.34
C THR A 24 -31.36 -8.55 6.40
N MET A 25 -31.10 -7.99 7.59
CA MET A 25 -30.01 -7.04 7.77
C MET A 25 -28.64 -7.71 7.67
N LEU A 26 -28.51 -9.01 7.95
CA LEU A 26 -27.23 -9.73 8.01
C LEU A 26 -26.40 -9.59 6.72
N GLY A 27 -27.03 -9.72 5.54
CA GLY A 27 -26.33 -9.56 4.27
C GLY A 27 -25.77 -8.13 4.07
N ILE A 28 -26.51 -7.12 4.52
CA ILE A 28 -26.08 -5.72 4.47
C ILE A 28 -24.99 -5.44 5.52
N ILE A 29 -25.16 -5.99 6.73
CA ILE A 29 -24.17 -5.86 7.81
C ILE A 29 -22.81 -6.40 7.34
N ILE A 30 -22.80 -7.61 6.77
CA ILE A 30 -21.57 -8.25 6.26
C ILE A 30 -21.04 -7.47 5.06
N GLY A 31 -21.89 -7.12 4.09
CA GLY A 31 -21.48 -6.38 2.90
C GLY A 31 -20.84 -5.03 3.24
N VAL A 32 -21.48 -4.23 4.08
CA VAL A 32 -21.01 -2.90 4.49
C VAL A 32 -19.75 -3.00 5.35
N GLY A 33 -19.71 -3.96 6.30
CA GLY A 33 -18.54 -4.22 7.12
C GLY A 33 -17.32 -4.60 6.26
N ALA A 34 -17.53 -5.46 5.26
CA ALA A 34 -16.50 -5.84 4.30
C ALA A 34 -16.02 -4.63 3.47
N VAL A 35 -16.93 -3.81 2.92
CA VAL A 35 -16.55 -2.58 2.18
C VAL A 35 -15.65 -1.68 3.02
N ILE A 36 -16.01 -1.44 4.28
CA ILE A 36 -15.24 -0.57 5.17
C ILE A 36 -13.87 -1.16 5.47
N ALA A 37 -13.81 -2.44 5.83
CA ALA A 37 -12.56 -3.11 6.12
C ALA A 37 -11.62 -3.08 4.91
N MET A 38 -12.13 -3.38 3.72
CA MET A 38 -11.33 -3.45 2.50
C MET A 38 -10.82 -2.08 2.06
N ILE A 39 -11.64 -1.02 2.11
CA ILE A 39 -11.16 0.34 1.79
C ILE A 39 -10.15 0.80 2.85
N ALA A 40 -10.39 0.50 4.13
CA ALA A 40 -9.47 0.90 5.18
C ALA A 40 -8.10 0.21 5.08
N ILE A 41 -8.08 -1.09 4.74
CA ILE A 41 -6.85 -1.85 4.45
C ILE A 41 -6.17 -1.31 3.20
N GLY A 42 -6.90 -1.07 2.11
CA GLY A 42 -6.32 -0.53 0.87
C GLY A 42 -5.70 0.86 1.05
N GLN A 43 -6.39 1.77 1.74
CA GLN A 43 -5.86 3.12 2.03
C GLN A 43 -4.70 3.08 3.03
N GLY A 44 -4.78 2.23 4.05
CA GLY A 44 -3.69 2.04 5.01
C GLY A 44 -2.43 1.49 4.34
N SER A 45 -2.60 0.51 3.45
CA SER A 45 -1.50 -0.07 2.67
C SER A 45 -0.88 0.99 1.75
N LYS A 46 -1.71 1.77 1.03
CA LYS A 46 -1.23 2.86 0.17
C LYS A 46 -0.43 3.90 0.96
N GLN A 47 -0.95 4.35 2.10
CA GLN A 47 -0.28 5.33 2.96
C GLN A 47 1.04 4.79 3.53
N SER A 48 1.04 3.53 3.99
CA SER A 48 2.24 2.88 4.52
C SER A 48 3.32 2.76 3.46
N ILE A 49 2.97 2.25 2.28
CA ILE A 49 3.89 2.14 1.13
C ILE A 49 4.42 3.53 0.75
N GLN A 50 3.55 4.53 0.65
CA GLN A 50 3.95 5.90 0.34
C GLN A 50 4.94 6.45 1.37
N SER A 51 4.65 6.30 2.67
CA SER A 51 5.52 6.81 3.74
C SER A 51 6.91 6.14 3.76
N GLN A 52 6.96 4.82 3.59
CA GLN A 52 8.23 4.10 3.54
C GLN A 52 9.03 4.45 2.31
N ILE A 53 8.37 4.65 1.18
CA ILE A 53 9.00 5.08 -0.04
C ILE A 53 9.55 6.51 0.11
N THR A 54 8.78 7.44 0.68
CA THR A 54 9.27 8.79 0.96
C THR A 54 10.48 8.76 1.90
N ALA A 55 10.53 7.85 2.88
CA ALA A 55 11.69 7.63 3.74
C ALA A 55 12.94 7.09 3.01
N MET A 56 12.80 6.61 1.77
CA MET A 56 13.92 6.20 0.92
C MET A 56 14.51 7.35 0.09
N GLY A 57 13.87 8.53 0.09
CA GLY A 57 14.19 9.70 -0.75
C GLY A 57 13.21 9.85 -1.92
N SER A 58 12.44 10.94 -1.99
CA SER A 58 11.38 11.15 -3.00
C SER A 58 11.90 11.31 -4.42
N ASN A 59 13.12 11.84 -4.56
CA ASN A 59 13.78 12.19 -5.82
C ASN A 59 14.85 11.16 -6.23
N MET A 60 14.79 9.95 -5.67
CA MET A 60 15.77 8.90 -5.94
C MET A 60 15.51 8.20 -7.28
N ILE A 61 16.57 8.09 -8.08
CA ILE A 61 16.63 7.36 -9.34
C ILE A 61 17.60 6.19 -9.18
N THR A 62 17.15 5.01 -9.56
CA THR A 62 17.94 3.78 -9.51
C THR A 62 18.22 3.29 -10.92
N ILE A 63 19.49 3.13 -11.23
CA ILE A 63 19.99 2.62 -12.51
C ILE A 63 20.52 1.21 -12.24
N ARG A 64 20.03 0.21 -12.96
CA ARG A 64 20.49 -1.19 -12.83
C ARG A 64 20.86 -1.74 -14.21
N PRO A 65 21.87 -2.62 -14.29
CA PRO A 65 22.14 -3.34 -15.53
C PRO A 65 20.93 -4.21 -15.89
N ASN A 66 20.70 -4.40 -17.19
CA ASN A 66 19.59 -5.17 -17.72
C ASN A 66 20.12 -6.29 -18.62
N SER A 67 19.57 -7.49 -18.47
CA SER A 67 19.98 -8.68 -19.23
C SER A 67 19.43 -8.72 -20.66
N ASN A 68 18.84 -7.63 -21.16
CA ASN A 68 18.26 -7.55 -22.52
C ASN A 68 19.34 -7.42 -23.61
N ILE A 69 20.39 -8.25 -23.52
CA ILE A 69 21.38 -8.38 -24.58
C ILE A 69 20.78 -9.24 -25.69
N GLN A 70 20.55 -8.64 -26.86
CA GLN A 70 20.08 -9.34 -28.05
C GLN A 70 21.22 -10.26 -28.58
N GLY A 71 21.04 -11.59 -28.53
CA GLY A 71 21.94 -12.57 -29.15
C GLY A 71 22.82 -13.42 -28.24
N GLY A 72 22.63 -13.41 -26.92
CA GLY A 72 23.37 -14.25 -25.96
C GLY A 72 22.48 -15.11 -25.04
N ALA A 73 23.10 -16.01 -24.26
CA ALA A 73 22.41 -16.70 -23.18
C ALA A 73 21.92 -15.68 -22.15
N ARG A 74 20.62 -15.71 -21.83
CA ARG A 74 20.02 -14.79 -20.85
C ARG A 74 20.63 -15.04 -19.47
N MET A 75 21.48 -14.14 -19.02
CA MET A 75 22.02 -14.16 -17.66
C MET A 75 21.03 -13.54 -16.69
N ASP A 76 21.01 -14.02 -15.44
CA ASP A 76 20.28 -13.36 -14.36
C ASP A 76 20.73 -11.89 -14.23
N ALA A 77 19.80 -10.98 -13.97
CA ALA A 77 20.05 -9.54 -13.90
C ALA A 77 21.12 -9.17 -12.86
N GLY A 78 21.33 -10.02 -11.83
CA GLY A 78 22.41 -9.88 -10.85
C GLY A 78 23.82 -10.18 -11.37
N ASN A 79 23.93 -10.90 -12.49
CA ASN A 79 25.20 -11.28 -13.13
C ASN A 79 25.54 -10.44 -14.37
N VAL A 80 24.63 -9.56 -14.80
CA VAL A 80 24.89 -8.63 -15.91
C VAL A 80 25.78 -7.50 -15.43
N GLN A 81 26.91 -7.34 -16.09
CA GLN A 81 27.96 -6.41 -15.72
C GLN A 81 28.19 -5.40 -16.86
N THR A 82 27.30 -4.42 -16.99
CA THR A 82 27.39 -3.37 -18.02
C THR A 82 27.81 -2.02 -17.45
N LEU A 83 27.38 -1.69 -16.24
CA LEU A 83 27.69 -0.40 -15.59
C LEU A 83 29.12 -0.36 -15.04
N SER A 84 29.86 0.69 -15.39
CA SER A 84 31.29 0.84 -15.13
C SER A 84 31.67 2.28 -14.71
N GLU A 85 32.93 2.49 -14.32
CA GLU A 85 33.43 3.82 -13.89
C GLU A 85 33.31 4.94 -14.94
N PRO A 86 33.54 4.68 -16.25
CA PRO A 86 33.23 5.64 -17.31
C PRO A 86 31.80 6.16 -17.26
N ASP A 87 30.82 5.31 -16.93
CA ASP A 87 29.41 5.69 -16.89
C ASP A 87 29.12 6.62 -15.72
N VAL A 88 29.66 6.32 -14.54
CA VAL A 88 29.58 7.19 -13.36
C VAL A 88 30.21 8.56 -13.65
N THR A 89 31.34 8.58 -14.35
CA THR A 89 32.04 9.82 -14.73
C THR A 89 31.24 10.61 -15.77
N ALA A 90 30.68 9.95 -16.78
CA ALA A 90 29.86 10.58 -17.80
C ALA A 90 28.57 11.17 -17.22
N LEU A 91 27.93 10.47 -16.29
CA LEU A 91 26.76 10.97 -15.57
C LEU A 91 27.11 12.18 -14.71
N ARG A 92 28.20 12.12 -13.94
CA ARG A 92 28.63 13.22 -13.06
C ARG A 92 28.99 14.49 -13.84
N ASN A 93 29.52 14.36 -15.06
CA ASN A 93 29.96 15.51 -15.86
C ASN A 93 28.86 16.10 -16.77
N ASN A 94 27.92 15.27 -17.24
CA ASN A 94 26.97 15.67 -18.28
C ASN A 94 25.51 15.74 -17.83
N ALA A 95 25.14 15.14 -16.70
CA ALA A 95 23.75 15.18 -16.22
C ALA A 95 23.52 16.42 -15.34
N ALA A 96 22.91 17.45 -15.92
CA ALA A 96 22.62 18.70 -15.22
C ALA A 96 21.46 18.57 -14.24
N SER A 97 20.55 17.61 -14.45
CA SER A 97 19.35 17.42 -13.64
C SER A 97 19.57 16.56 -12.37
N ILE A 98 20.81 16.10 -12.12
CA ILE A 98 21.19 15.26 -10.96
C ILE A 98 21.97 16.09 -9.94
N SER A 99 21.61 15.97 -8.66
CA SER A 99 22.32 16.64 -7.55
C SER A 99 23.42 15.78 -6.93
N ALA A 100 23.23 14.45 -6.89
CA ALA A 100 24.12 13.52 -6.20
C ALA A 100 24.14 12.15 -6.90
N LEU A 101 25.29 11.47 -6.87
CA LEU A 101 25.49 10.18 -7.56
C LEU A 101 26.34 9.21 -6.72
N SER A 102 25.87 7.99 -6.52
CA SER A 102 26.61 6.92 -5.85
C SER A 102 26.51 5.60 -6.62
N PRO A 103 27.63 5.03 -7.09
CA PRO A 103 27.65 3.63 -7.49
C PRO A 103 27.39 2.72 -6.27
N LEU A 104 26.92 1.51 -6.55
CA LEU A 104 26.71 0.44 -5.57
C LEU A 104 27.44 -0.82 -6.00
N VAL A 105 28.24 -1.36 -5.08
CA VAL A 105 28.78 -2.72 -5.14
C VAL A 105 28.47 -3.42 -3.84
N SER A 106 27.66 -4.47 -3.86
CA SER A 106 27.34 -5.23 -2.65
C SER A 106 28.07 -6.57 -2.61
N ALA A 107 28.38 -7.01 -1.39
CA ALA A 107 28.91 -8.32 -1.09
C ALA A 107 28.27 -8.85 0.20
N ARG A 108 27.79 -10.08 0.19
CA ARG A 108 27.30 -10.75 1.40
C ARG A 108 28.44 -11.45 2.13
N GLY A 109 28.40 -11.46 3.46
CA GLY A 109 29.44 -12.08 4.26
C GLY A 109 29.22 -11.92 5.76
N GLN A 110 30.10 -12.57 6.52
CA GLN A 110 30.06 -12.51 7.98
C GLN A 110 30.90 -11.33 8.47
N ALA A 111 30.30 -10.52 9.32
CA ALA A 111 30.98 -9.55 10.17
C ALA A 111 31.32 -10.22 11.51
N ILE A 112 32.50 -9.96 12.04
CA ILE A 112 33.06 -10.63 13.22
C ILE A 112 33.68 -9.57 14.13
N ASN A 113 33.36 -9.63 15.41
CA ASN A 113 33.95 -8.83 16.47
C ASN A 113 34.28 -9.74 17.67
N GLY A 114 35.54 -10.13 17.83
CA GLY A 114 35.94 -11.06 18.88
C GLY A 114 35.19 -12.41 18.77
N PRO A 115 34.44 -12.84 19.81
CA PRO A 115 33.62 -14.05 19.75
C PRO A 115 32.29 -13.87 18.98
N ASP A 116 31.82 -12.63 18.82
CA ASP A 116 30.53 -12.31 18.23
C ASP A 116 30.62 -12.24 16.71
N ASN A 117 29.60 -12.75 16.03
CA ASN A 117 29.53 -12.73 14.58
C ASN A 117 28.09 -12.58 14.08
N TRP A 118 27.95 -11.95 12.91
CA TRP A 118 26.66 -11.71 12.28
C TRP A 118 26.80 -11.73 10.76
N THR A 119 25.87 -12.37 10.05
CA THR A 119 25.88 -12.36 8.58
C THR A 119 25.10 -11.16 8.10
N SER A 120 25.76 -10.26 7.36
CA SER A 120 25.17 -9.01 6.88
C SER A 120 25.58 -8.71 5.43
N SER A 121 25.02 -7.62 4.89
CA SER A 121 25.35 -7.11 3.57
C SER A 121 26.34 -5.94 3.67
N LEU A 122 27.53 -6.12 3.08
CA LEU A 122 28.50 -5.03 2.91
C LEU A 122 28.20 -4.32 1.59
N GLN A 123 27.84 -3.05 1.66
CA GLN A 123 27.57 -2.21 0.50
C GLN A 123 28.65 -1.14 0.35
N GLY A 124 29.31 -1.21 -0.80
CA GLY A 124 30.26 -0.25 -1.30
C GLY A 124 29.52 0.90 -1.96
N VAL A 125 29.65 2.11 -1.41
CA VAL A 125 28.93 3.31 -1.85
C VAL A 125 29.85 4.56 -1.88
N SER A 126 29.37 5.65 -2.48
CA SER A 126 30.03 6.97 -2.45
C SER A 126 29.64 7.75 -1.19
N SER A 127 30.34 8.85 -0.92
CA SER A 127 30.03 9.84 0.13
C SER A 127 28.60 10.40 -0.02
N ASP A 128 28.18 10.60 -1.26
CA ASP A 128 26.86 11.09 -1.68
C ASP A 128 25.69 10.13 -1.33
N TYR A 129 25.97 8.88 -0.95
CA TYR A 129 24.90 7.88 -0.78
C TYR A 129 23.90 8.21 0.33
N LEU A 130 24.39 8.74 1.45
CA LEU A 130 23.53 9.07 2.59
C LEU A 130 22.59 10.23 2.28
N SER A 131 23.02 11.21 1.47
CA SER A 131 22.15 12.31 1.02
C SER A 131 21.10 11.80 0.03
N ILE A 132 21.48 10.94 -0.93
CA ILE A 132 20.54 10.32 -1.88
C ILE A 132 19.46 9.52 -1.14
N ARG A 133 19.85 8.73 -0.13
CA ARG A 133 18.95 7.88 0.68
C ARG A 133 18.27 8.61 1.83
N SER A 134 18.54 9.90 2.03
CA SER A 134 18.11 10.69 3.20
C SER A 134 18.32 9.93 4.52
N TRP A 135 19.51 9.36 4.72
CA TRP A 135 19.82 8.51 5.88
C TRP A 135 20.75 9.25 6.85
N PRO A 136 20.23 9.79 7.96
CA PRO A 136 21.05 10.47 8.94
C PRO A 136 21.96 9.49 9.71
N LEU A 137 23.09 10.02 10.20
CA LEU A 137 23.91 9.35 11.19
C LEU A 137 23.35 9.58 12.58
N LYS A 138 23.33 8.54 13.40
CA LYS A 138 23.11 8.66 14.83
C LYS A 138 24.35 9.22 15.51
N GLU A 139 25.51 8.63 15.20
CA GLU A 139 26.81 8.96 15.82
C GLU A 139 27.96 8.83 14.81
N GLY A 140 29.05 9.57 15.04
CA GLY A 140 30.26 9.53 14.21
C GLY A 140 30.22 10.44 12.98
N VAL A 141 31.00 10.08 11.95
CA VAL A 141 31.20 10.90 10.73
C VAL A 141 31.05 10.08 9.46
N VAL A 142 30.62 10.73 8.38
CA VAL A 142 30.58 10.14 7.03
C VAL A 142 32.01 10.08 6.47
N PHE A 143 32.33 9.04 5.71
CA PHE A 143 33.60 8.98 4.97
C PHE A 143 33.61 10.00 3.81
N THR A 144 34.79 10.50 3.47
CA THR A 144 34.97 11.57 2.49
C THR A 144 35.32 11.03 1.10
N ASP A 145 35.30 11.89 0.09
CA ASP A 145 35.77 11.54 -1.26
C ASP A 145 37.25 11.11 -1.28
N GLN A 146 38.05 11.59 -0.32
CA GLN A 146 39.44 11.16 -0.17
C GLN A 146 39.51 9.70 0.29
N ASP A 147 38.64 9.28 1.20
CA ASP A 147 38.54 7.89 1.65
C ASP A 147 38.10 6.96 0.52
N VAL A 148 37.20 7.44 -0.32
CA VAL A 148 36.77 6.75 -1.54
C VAL A 148 37.94 6.59 -2.50
N LYS A 149 38.69 7.65 -2.80
CA LYS A 149 39.86 7.56 -3.71
C LYS A 149 40.97 6.65 -3.15
N ALA A 150 41.22 6.72 -1.85
CA ALA A 150 42.26 5.94 -1.16
C ALA A 150 41.87 4.47 -0.93
N ALA A 151 40.61 4.09 -1.17
CA ALA A 151 40.06 2.78 -0.79
C ALA A 151 40.34 2.44 0.68
N THR A 152 40.06 3.42 1.55
CA THR A 152 40.25 3.32 2.99
C THR A 152 39.35 2.23 3.57
N LYS A 153 39.85 1.49 4.56
CA LYS A 153 39.13 0.41 5.26
C LYS A 153 38.33 0.97 6.43
N VAL A 154 37.38 1.85 6.13
CA VAL A 154 36.44 2.43 7.09
C VAL A 154 35.02 2.00 6.75
N CYS A 155 34.15 1.88 7.75
CA CYS A 155 32.75 1.57 7.52
C CYS A 155 31.80 2.35 8.43
N LEU A 156 30.56 2.47 7.96
CA LEU A 156 29.39 2.86 8.74
C LEU A 156 28.55 1.60 8.96
N VAL A 157 27.94 1.50 10.14
CA VAL A 157 27.22 0.28 10.53
C VAL A 157 25.76 0.64 10.81
N GLY A 158 24.83 -0.21 10.38
CA GLY A 158 23.41 -0.09 10.74
C GLY A 158 23.11 -0.60 12.15
N GLN A 159 21.95 -0.22 12.70
CA GLN A 159 21.58 -0.53 14.08
C GLN A 159 21.55 -2.05 14.36
N THR A 160 21.03 -2.85 13.43
CA THR A 160 20.95 -4.31 13.60
C THR A 160 22.32 -4.94 13.69
N VAL A 161 23.25 -4.55 12.82
CA VAL A 161 24.63 -5.06 12.84
C VAL A 161 25.34 -4.64 14.13
N ALA A 162 25.16 -3.38 14.57
CA ALA A 162 25.74 -2.90 15.82
C ALA A 162 25.21 -3.69 17.03
N SER A 163 23.90 -3.92 17.11
CA SER A 163 23.29 -4.66 18.23
C SER A 163 23.75 -6.11 18.33
N ASN A 164 23.98 -6.78 17.19
CA ASN A 164 24.43 -8.17 17.16
C ASN A 164 25.94 -8.32 17.39
N LEU A 165 26.77 -7.35 16.96
CA LEU A 165 28.23 -7.40 17.14
C LEU A 165 28.71 -6.80 18.47
N PHE A 166 27.87 -6.00 19.14
CA PHE A 166 28.17 -5.35 20.42
C PHE A 166 27.03 -5.57 21.43
N PRO A 167 26.76 -6.83 21.83
CA PRO A 167 25.61 -7.16 22.69
C PRO A 167 25.69 -6.52 24.10
N ASN A 168 26.89 -6.18 24.56
CA ASN A 168 27.12 -5.53 25.85
C ASN A 168 26.77 -4.03 25.86
N GLY A 169 26.34 -3.47 24.72
CA GLY A 169 25.98 -2.06 24.60
C GLY A 169 27.17 -1.11 24.49
N ASP A 170 28.36 -1.63 24.18
CA ASP A 170 29.53 -0.79 23.94
C ASP A 170 29.33 0.10 22.70
N ASP A 171 29.93 1.30 22.70
CA ASP A 171 29.98 2.16 21.52
C ASP A 171 30.73 1.47 20.37
N PRO A 172 30.09 1.25 19.20
CA PRO A 172 30.72 0.66 18.04
C PRO A 172 31.71 1.61 17.35
N VAL A 173 31.56 2.93 17.50
CA VAL A 173 32.37 3.94 16.80
C VAL A 173 33.82 3.89 17.29
N GLY A 174 34.76 3.88 16.35
CA GLY A 174 36.20 3.78 16.63
C GLY A 174 36.72 2.35 16.77
N LYS A 175 35.85 1.35 16.95
CA LYS A 175 36.25 -0.06 17.02
C LYS A 175 36.50 -0.64 15.62
N THR A 176 37.22 -1.76 15.59
CA THR A 176 37.52 -2.48 14.34
C THR A 176 36.75 -3.78 14.30
N ILE A 177 35.98 -3.99 13.23
CA ILE A 177 35.30 -5.24 12.95
C ILE A 177 35.97 -5.91 11.75
N ARG A 178 35.88 -7.23 11.66
CA ARG A 178 36.31 -7.97 10.47
C ARG A 178 35.10 -8.32 9.64
N PHE A 179 35.10 -7.93 8.37
CA PHE A 179 34.17 -8.50 7.40
C PHE A 179 34.90 -9.51 6.54
N LYS A 180 34.47 -10.78 6.59
CA LYS A 180 35.27 -11.92 6.11
C LYS A 180 36.67 -11.91 6.76
N ASN A 181 37.71 -11.69 5.97
CA ASN A 181 39.11 -11.65 6.43
C ASN A 181 39.71 -10.23 6.47
N ILE A 182 38.91 -9.18 6.28
CA ILE A 182 39.40 -7.81 6.15
C ILE A 182 38.94 -6.96 7.34
N PRO A 183 39.87 -6.30 8.06
CA PRO A 183 39.51 -5.39 9.15
C PRO A 183 39.02 -4.06 8.59
N PHE A 184 37.89 -3.58 9.11
CA PHE A 184 37.31 -2.27 8.86
C PHE A 184 37.13 -1.54 10.18
N ARG A 185 37.54 -0.27 10.21
CA ARG A 185 37.29 0.61 11.35
C ARG A 185 35.92 1.26 11.22
N ILE A 186 35.09 1.14 12.25
CA ILE A 186 33.80 1.80 12.31
C ILE A 186 34.04 3.28 12.59
N ILE A 187 33.51 4.17 11.74
CA ILE A 187 33.62 5.63 11.89
C ILE A 187 32.27 6.31 12.16
N GLY A 188 31.18 5.57 12.04
CA GLY A 188 29.84 6.07 12.32
C GLY A 188 28.78 4.98 12.40
N LEU A 189 27.70 5.32 13.10
CA LEU A 189 26.52 4.50 13.32
C LEU A 189 25.33 5.19 12.64
N LEU A 190 24.65 4.45 11.76
CA LEU A 190 23.48 4.95 11.03
C LEU A 190 22.27 5.03 11.96
N ASP A 191 21.39 6.01 11.73
CA ASP A 191 20.12 6.09 12.46
C ASP A 191 19.17 4.95 12.06
N LYS A 192 18.19 4.64 12.90
CA LYS A 192 17.28 3.51 12.68
C LYS A 192 16.30 3.80 11.53
N LYS A 193 16.29 2.96 10.49
CA LYS A 193 15.24 2.92 9.46
C LYS A 193 14.19 1.86 9.71
N GLY A 194 14.55 0.76 10.37
CA GLY A 194 13.68 -0.39 10.62
C GLY A 194 13.36 -1.19 9.36
N GLU A 195 12.31 -2.01 9.46
CA GLU A 195 11.88 -2.87 8.35
C GLU A 195 11.13 -2.09 7.26
N ASN A 196 11.35 -2.47 6.00
CA ASN A 196 10.52 -2.01 4.89
C ASN A 196 9.18 -2.79 4.82
N ALA A 197 8.28 -2.41 3.89
CA ALA A 197 6.96 -3.05 3.71
C ALA A 197 7.04 -4.53 3.35
N PHE A 198 8.21 -5.00 2.94
CA PHE A 198 8.46 -6.39 2.59
C PHE A 198 9.07 -7.19 3.76
N GLY A 199 9.14 -6.59 4.96
CA GLY A 199 9.73 -7.21 6.15
C GLY A 199 11.24 -7.37 6.06
N GLN A 200 11.90 -6.63 5.15
CA GLN A 200 13.36 -6.63 5.09
C GLN A 200 13.89 -5.55 6.00
N ASP A 201 14.79 -5.96 6.89
CA ASP A 201 15.51 -5.06 7.77
C ASP A 201 16.45 -4.15 6.96
N GLN A 202 16.18 -2.83 6.98
CA GLN A 202 17.04 -1.86 6.33
C GLN A 202 18.27 -1.51 7.18
N ASP A 203 18.28 -1.86 8.46
CA ASP A 203 19.38 -1.60 9.39
C ASP A 203 20.43 -2.74 9.39
N ASP A 204 20.17 -3.87 8.71
CA ASP A 204 21.13 -4.96 8.53
C ASP A 204 22.09 -4.70 7.34
N ILE A 205 22.92 -3.67 7.50
CA ILE A 205 23.84 -3.23 6.46
C ILE A 205 25.14 -2.65 7.04
N ILE A 206 26.23 -2.83 6.29
CA ILE A 206 27.52 -2.19 6.53
C ILE A 206 27.86 -1.36 5.28
N LEU A 207 28.02 -0.05 5.42
CA LEU A 207 28.43 0.84 4.33
C LEU A 207 29.94 1.07 4.38
N THR A 208 30.59 1.05 3.23
CA THR A 208 32.04 1.33 3.09
C THR A 208 32.25 2.02 1.74
N PRO A 209 33.40 2.66 1.49
CA PRO A 209 33.69 3.17 0.16
C PRO A 209 33.61 2.07 -0.93
N PHE A 210 32.97 2.37 -2.06
CA PHE A 210 32.75 1.40 -3.14
C PHE A 210 34.06 0.84 -3.71
N THR A 211 35.09 1.69 -3.81
CA THR A 211 36.44 1.31 -4.26
C THR A 211 37.07 0.25 -3.36
N THR A 212 36.78 0.28 -2.05
CA THR A 212 37.27 -0.70 -1.08
C THR A 212 36.62 -2.06 -1.32
N VAL A 213 35.32 -2.12 -1.62
CA VAL A 213 34.63 -3.37 -1.93
C VAL A 213 35.11 -3.93 -3.26
N GLN A 214 35.20 -3.10 -4.31
CA GLN A 214 35.70 -3.51 -5.63
C GLN A 214 37.10 -4.11 -5.56
N LYS A 215 38.04 -3.39 -4.92
CA LYS A 215 39.46 -3.79 -4.90
C LYS A 215 39.77 -4.92 -3.92
N ARG A 216 39.08 -4.98 -2.77
CA ARG A 216 39.49 -5.86 -1.66
C ARG A 216 38.52 -7.02 -1.39
N ILE A 217 37.25 -6.91 -1.78
CA ILE A 217 36.23 -7.92 -1.45
C ILE A 217 35.76 -8.69 -2.68
N SER A 218 35.31 -7.99 -3.71
CA SER A 218 34.61 -8.60 -4.85
C SER A 218 35.48 -8.74 -6.11
N ALA A 219 36.65 -8.09 -6.16
CA ALA A 219 37.57 -8.11 -7.31
C ALA A 219 36.84 -7.84 -8.64
N THR A 220 35.97 -6.83 -8.67
CA THR A 220 35.17 -6.45 -9.86
C THR A 220 35.36 -4.98 -10.18
N ILE A 221 35.22 -4.64 -11.46
CA ILE A 221 35.24 -3.26 -11.98
C ILE A 221 33.84 -2.73 -12.30
N TYR A 222 32.82 -3.57 -12.15
CA TYR A 222 31.44 -3.25 -12.52
C TYR A 222 30.58 -2.91 -11.30
N TYR A 223 29.50 -2.18 -11.57
CA TYR A 223 28.51 -1.76 -10.58
C TYR A 223 27.23 -2.58 -10.69
N GLN A 224 26.67 -2.97 -9.55
CA GLN A 224 25.38 -3.68 -9.49
C GLN A 224 24.20 -2.71 -9.62
N ALA A 225 24.39 -1.45 -9.21
CA ALA A 225 23.47 -0.36 -9.44
C ALA A 225 24.22 0.97 -9.36
N ILE A 226 23.62 2.01 -9.92
CA ILE A 226 24.01 3.40 -9.67
C ILE A 226 22.77 4.11 -9.13
N PHE A 227 22.93 4.80 -8.01
CA PHE A 227 21.89 5.62 -7.41
C PHE A 227 22.17 7.08 -7.73
N ALA A 228 21.14 7.80 -8.14
CA ALA A 228 21.17 9.23 -8.40
C ALA A 228 20.04 9.92 -7.63
N SER A 229 20.23 11.19 -7.28
CA SER A 229 19.18 12.05 -6.75
C SER A 229 18.92 13.19 -7.73
N ALA A 230 17.67 13.40 -8.13
CA ALA A 230 17.32 14.55 -8.96
C ALA A 230 17.40 15.84 -8.14
N ILE A 231 17.64 16.99 -8.79
CA ILE A 231 17.70 18.29 -8.10
C ILE A 231 16.39 18.59 -7.37
N ASN A 232 15.26 18.30 -7.99
CA ASN A 232 13.94 18.43 -7.40
C ASN A 232 12.97 17.40 -8.00
N ASP A 233 11.80 17.24 -7.37
CA ASP A 233 10.81 16.25 -7.83
C ASP A 233 10.34 16.52 -9.28
N GLN A 234 10.29 17.79 -9.72
CA GLN A 234 9.87 18.18 -11.07
C GLN A 234 10.92 17.84 -12.14
N SER A 235 12.20 17.85 -11.78
CA SER A 235 13.31 17.52 -12.69
C SER A 235 13.56 16.02 -12.80
N THR A 236 12.83 15.18 -12.05
CA THR A 236 13.01 13.72 -12.06
C THR A 236 12.81 13.13 -13.46
N SER A 237 11.81 13.59 -14.22
CA SER A 237 11.58 13.10 -15.60
C SER A 237 12.74 13.48 -16.51
N ASN A 238 13.18 14.75 -16.46
CA ASN A 238 14.31 15.23 -17.26
C ASN A 238 15.60 14.48 -16.89
N ALA A 239 15.82 14.22 -15.60
CA ALA A 239 16.97 13.45 -15.13
C ALA A 239 16.95 12.02 -15.68
N VAL A 240 15.79 11.36 -15.75
CA VAL A 240 15.69 10.02 -16.36
C VAL A 240 16.08 10.06 -17.84
N ASP A 241 15.55 11.02 -18.60
CA ASP A 241 15.84 11.16 -20.03
C ASP A 241 17.34 11.48 -20.27
N GLU A 242 17.91 12.38 -19.47
CA GLU A 242 19.34 12.71 -19.50
C GLU A 242 20.21 11.49 -19.19
N ILE A 243 19.90 10.75 -18.11
CA ILE A 243 20.61 9.53 -17.73
C ILE A 243 20.56 8.50 -18.87
N GLN A 244 19.38 8.27 -19.44
CA GLN A 244 19.21 7.33 -20.55
C GLN A 244 20.05 7.75 -21.76
N GLN A 245 20.01 9.02 -22.15
CA GLN A 245 20.77 9.50 -23.30
C GLN A 245 22.29 9.41 -23.09
N ILE A 246 22.77 9.76 -21.90
CA ILE A 246 24.20 9.69 -21.54
C ILE A 246 24.67 8.23 -21.55
N LEU A 247 23.93 7.32 -20.92
CA LEU A 247 24.30 5.90 -20.86
C LEU A 247 24.22 5.24 -22.24
N ARG A 248 23.19 5.52 -23.05
CA ARG A 248 23.14 5.04 -24.45
C ARG A 248 24.35 5.48 -25.26
N THR A 249 24.81 6.72 -25.04
CA THR A 249 26.01 7.25 -25.71
C THR A 249 27.28 6.57 -25.19
N SER A 250 27.42 6.42 -23.88
CA SER A 250 28.55 5.76 -23.22
C SER A 250 28.70 4.31 -23.68
N HIS A 251 27.58 3.57 -23.71
CA HIS A 251 27.51 2.17 -24.12
C HIS A 251 27.45 1.98 -25.65
N ARG A 252 27.45 3.07 -26.43
CA ARG A 252 27.40 3.07 -27.90
C ARG A 252 26.18 2.34 -28.48
N LEU A 253 25.04 2.45 -27.82
CA LEU A 253 23.77 1.83 -28.25
C LEU A 253 23.19 2.59 -29.45
N GLN A 254 22.98 1.88 -30.57
CA GLN A 254 22.40 2.45 -31.78
C GLN A 254 20.90 2.73 -31.62
N LYS A 255 20.33 3.56 -32.51
CA LYS A 255 18.88 3.78 -32.57
C LYS A 255 18.17 2.46 -32.92
N GLY A 256 17.22 2.04 -32.08
CA GLY A 256 16.49 0.79 -32.24
C GLY A 256 17.07 -0.41 -31.48
N MET A 257 18.23 -0.27 -30.82
CA MET A 257 18.71 -1.25 -29.85
C MET A 257 18.01 -1.04 -28.49
N ASP A 258 17.69 -2.17 -27.84
CA ASP A 258 17.20 -2.20 -26.47
C ASP A 258 18.29 -1.71 -25.49
N ASP A 259 17.86 -1.10 -24.39
CA ASP A 259 18.78 -0.65 -23.34
C ASP A 259 19.28 -1.84 -22.51
N ASP A 260 20.60 -1.90 -22.33
CA ASP A 260 21.30 -2.84 -21.45
C ASP A 260 21.35 -2.36 -19.99
N PHE A 261 20.55 -1.35 -19.68
CA PHE A 261 20.28 -0.82 -18.34
C PHE A 261 18.79 -0.49 -18.19
N THR A 262 18.35 -0.36 -16.95
CA THR A 262 17.03 0.15 -16.59
C THR A 262 17.20 1.34 -15.68
N VAL A 263 16.47 2.41 -15.95
CA VAL A 263 16.38 3.58 -15.09
C VAL A 263 14.99 3.59 -14.50
N ARG A 264 14.90 3.49 -13.18
CA ARG A 264 13.62 3.51 -12.46
C ARG A 264 13.61 4.63 -11.45
N THR A 265 12.51 5.36 -11.41
CA THR A 265 12.27 6.36 -10.37
C THR A 265 11.50 5.72 -9.23
N GLN A 266 11.60 6.34 -8.06
CA GLN A 266 10.79 5.93 -6.93
C GLN A 266 9.28 6.16 -7.19
N ALA A 267 8.92 7.17 -7.99
CA ALA A 267 7.54 7.44 -8.40
C ALA A 267 6.93 6.32 -9.26
N GLU A 268 7.71 5.72 -10.16
CA GLU A 268 7.29 4.58 -10.97
C GLU A 268 7.06 3.32 -10.12
N LEU A 269 7.84 3.15 -9.05
CA LEU A 269 7.62 2.09 -8.07
C LEU A 269 6.28 2.31 -7.34
N ILE A 270 6.04 3.55 -6.85
CA ILE A 270 4.76 3.91 -6.19
C ILE A 270 3.58 3.66 -7.13
N SER A 271 3.68 4.09 -8.39
CA SER A 271 2.57 3.96 -9.35
C SER A 271 2.25 2.50 -9.64
N THR A 272 3.27 1.65 -9.76
CA THR A 272 3.10 0.20 -9.95
C THR A 272 2.39 -0.42 -8.74
N PHE A 273 2.85 -0.16 -7.51
CA PHE A 273 2.20 -0.68 -6.30
C PHE A 273 0.80 -0.12 -6.10
N THR A 274 0.58 1.16 -6.41
CA THR A 274 -0.73 1.79 -6.34
C THR A 274 -1.68 1.12 -7.32
N SER A 275 -1.22 0.83 -8.54
CA SER A 275 -2.02 0.15 -9.57
C SER A 275 -2.39 -1.28 -9.13
N THR A 276 -1.43 -2.06 -8.62
CA THR A 276 -1.71 -3.41 -8.10
C THR A 276 -2.68 -3.37 -6.90
N SER A 277 -2.46 -2.44 -5.97
CA SER A 277 -3.34 -2.26 -4.80
C SER A 277 -4.76 -1.85 -5.23
N GLN A 278 -4.87 -1.01 -6.26
CA GLN A 278 -6.15 -0.60 -6.82
C GLN A 278 -6.88 -1.77 -7.47
N ILE A 279 -6.19 -2.63 -8.22
CA ILE A 279 -6.78 -3.85 -8.82
C ILE A 279 -7.34 -4.76 -7.74
N LEU A 280 -6.57 -5.02 -6.67
CA LEU A 280 -7.03 -5.82 -5.54
C LEU A 280 -8.23 -5.18 -4.84
N THR A 281 -8.19 -3.85 -4.66
CA THR A 281 -9.31 -3.09 -4.07
C THR A 281 -10.57 -3.20 -4.93
N VAL A 282 -10.46 -3.14 -6.26
CA VAL A 282 -11.59 -3.30 -7.19
C VAL A 282 -12.16 -4.71 -7.12
N LEU A 283 -11.31 -5.75 -7.15
CA LEU A 283 -11.76 -7.14 -7.04
C LEU A 283 -12.56 -7.36 -5.75
N LEU A 284 -12.02 -6.87 -4.62
CA LEU A 284 -12.66 -6.91 -3.32
C LEU A 284 -13.96 -6.11 -3.28
N ALA A 285 -13.99 -4.91 -3.87
CA ALA A 285 -15.19 -4.09 -3.98
C ALA A 285 -16.30 -4.79 -4.79
N VAL A 286 -15.96 -5.52 -5.85
CA VAL A 286 -16.93 -6.33 -6.62
C VAL A 286 -17.51 -7.44 -5.75
N ILE A 287 -16.69 -8.15 -4.97
CA ILE A 287 -17.15 -9.21 -4.05
C ILE A 287 -18.08 -8.64 -2.98
N ALA A 288 -17.73 -7.49 -2.39
CA ALA A 288 -18.61 -6.77 -1.47
C ALA A 288 -19.91 -6.31 -2.16
N GLY A 289 -19.83 -5.82 -3.40
CA GLY A 289 -20.97 -5.42 -4.20
C GLY A 289 -21.94 -6.58 -4.42
N ILE A 290 -21.44 -7.77 -4.76
CA ILE A 290 -22.24 -8.99 -4.87
C ILE A 290 -22.91 -9.32 -3.53
N SER A 291 -22.17 -9.24 -2.42
CA SER A 291 -22.72 -9.49 -1.08
C SER A 291 -23.85 -8.52 -0.73
N LEU A 292 -23.70 -7.26 -1.13
CA LEU A 292 -24.71 -6.23 -0.95
C LEU A 292 -25.96 -6.49 -1.81
N VAL A 293 -25.79 -6.95 -3.05
CA VAL A 293 -26.91 -7.38 -3.91
C VAL A 293 -27.66 -8.55 -3.29
N VAL A 294 -26.96 -9.56 -2.77
CA VAL A 294 -27.58 -10.69 -2.06
C VAL A 294 -28.35 -10.20 -0.82
N GLY A 295 -27.77 -9.28 -0.05
CA GLY A 295 -28.46 -8.63 1.07
C GLY A 295 -29.70 -7.83 0.62
N GLY A 296 -29.60 -7.13 -0.49
CA GLY A 296 -30.70 -6.39 -1.12
C GLY A 296 -31.85 -7.28 -1.58
N ILE A 297 -31.55 -8.42 -2.21
CA ILE A 297 -32.56 -9.45 -2.57
C ILE A 297 -33.25 -9.96 -1.30
N GLY A 298 -32.51 -10.10 -0.20
CA GLY A 298 -33.07 -10.43 1.11
C GLY A 298 -34.11 -9.41 1.58
N ILE A 299 -33.82 -8.09 1.46
CA ILE A 299 -34.81 -7.03 1.73
C ILE A 299 -36.03 -7.20 0.81
N MET A 300 -35.81 -7.37 -0.49
CA MET A 300 -36.92 -7.47 -1.45
C MET A 300 -37.87 -8.62 -1.09
N ASN A 301 -37.33 -9.81 -0.84
CA ASN A 301 -38.13 -10.99 -0.51
C ASN A 301 -38.89 -10.79 0.80
N ILE A 302 -38.25 -10.21 1.82
CA ILE A 302 -38.93 -10.00 3.09
C ILE A 302 -40.04 -8.96 2.99
N MET A 303 -39.81 -7.90 2.20
CA MET A 303 -40.78 -6.86 1.97
C MET A 303 -41.96 -7.44 1.19
N TYR A 304 -41.70 -8.30 0.19
CA TYR A 304 -42.75 -9.00 -0.54
C TYR A 304 -43.65 -9.83 0.41
N VAL A 305 -43.03 -10.66 1.27
CA VAL A 305 -43.76 -11.47 2.26
C VAL A 305 -44.50 -10.57 3.27
N SER A 306 -43.90 -9.45 3.68
CA SER A 306 -44.53 -8.51 4.62
C SER A 306 -45.74 -7.81 4.00
N VAL A 307 -45.74 -7.56 2.69
CA VAL A 307 -46.89 -7.01 1.96
C VAL A 307 -48.01 -8.05 1.92
N THR A 308 -47.70 -9.32 1.61
CA THR A 308 -48.71 -10.39 1.58
C THR A 308 -49.29 -10.72 2.95
N GLU A 309 -48.49 -10.65 4.02
CA GLU A 309 -48.97 -10.83 5.40
C GLU A 309 -49.85 -9.66 5.88
N ARG A 310 -49.64 -8.45 5.32
CA ARG A 310 -50.37 -7.23 5.69
C ARG A 310 -51.41 -6.80 4.65
N THR A 311 -51.80 -7.68 3.72
CA THR A 311 -52.71 -7.33 2.60
C THR A 311 -54.03 -6.75 3.09
N LYS A 312 -54.70 -7.41 4.05
CA LYS A 312 -55.93 -6.91 4.71
C LYS A 312 -55.72 -5.54 5.39
N GLU A 313 -54.60 -5.34 6.08
CA GLU A 313 -54.28 -4.06 6.74
C GLU A 313 -54.11 -2.92 5.72
N ILE A 314 -53.48 -3.22 4.57
CA ILE A 314 -53.28 -2.27 3.47
C ILE A 314 -54.63 -1.91 2.85
N GLY A 315 -55.48 -2.90 2.56
CA GLY A 315 -56.84 -2.72 2.03
C GLY A 315 -57.67 -1.81 2.94
N LEU A 316 -57.66 -2.07 4.24
CA LEU A 316 -58.40 -1.28 5.23
C LEU A 316 -57.91 0.18 5.29
N ARG A 317 -56.60 0.44 5.15
CA ARG A 317 -56.07 1.82 5.06
C ARG A 317 -56.54 2.54 3.80
N MET A 318 -56.55 1.85 2.66
CA MET A 318 -56.99 2.44 1.39
C MET A 318 -58.50 2.71 1.40
N SER A 319 -59.32 1.83 1.99
CA SER A 319 -60.76 2.05 2.16
C SER A 319 -61.10 3.25 3.06
N VAL A 320 -60.22 3.58 4.02
CA VAL A 320 -60.36 4.76 4.89
C VAL A 320 -59.75 6.03 4.26
N GLY A 321 -59.25 5.95 3.03
CA GLY A 321 -58.84 7.10 2.21
C GLY A 321 -57.33 7.33 2.07
N ALA A 322 -56.47 6.37 2.45
CA ALA A 322 -55.03 6.47 2.18
C ALA A 322 -54.76 6.38 0.67
N ARG A 323 -53.90 7.26 0.13
CA ARG A 323 -53.52 7.20 -1.29
C ARG A 323 -52.49 6.09 -1.50
N GLY A 324 -52.44 5.50 -2.71
CA GLY A 324 -51.41 4.50 -3.04
C GLY A 324 -49.98 5.01 -2.80
N VAL A 325 -49.74 6.31 -3.02
CA VAL A 325 -48.45 6.97 -2.71
C VAL A 325 -48.11 6.94 -1.22
N ASP A 326 -49.10 7.05 -0.32
CA ASP A 326 -48.87 6.94 1.13
C ASP A 326 -48.40 5.52 1.51
N ILE A 327 -49.01 4.50 0.89
CA ILE A 327 -48.63 3.08 1.07
C ILE A 327 -47.22 2.82 0.51
N LEU A 328 -46.93 3.34 -0.69
CA LEU A 328 -45.61 3.23 -1.32
C LEU A 328 -44.53 3.84 -0.41
N MET A 329 -44.73 5.07 0.05
CA MET A 329 -43.77 5.76 0.91
C MET A 329 -43.59 5.05 2.26
N GLN A 330 -44.64 4.45 2.81
CA GLN A 330 -44.56 3.68 4.05
C GLN A 330 -43.62 2.48 3.90
N PHE A 331 -43.86 1.61 2.90
CA PHE A 331 -43.03 0.42 2.71
C PHE A 331 -41.63 0.77 2.24
N LEU A 332 -41.47 1.82 1.42
CA LEU A 332 -40.15 2.28 0.99
C LEU A 332 -39.32 2.78 2.18
N ILE A 333 -39.92 3.56 3.10
CA ILE A 333 -39.24 4.00 4.33
C ILE A 333 -38.94 2.82 5.25
N GLU A 334 -39.81 1.81 5.34
CA GLU A 334 -39.55 0.59 6.11
C GLU A 334 -38.29 -0.13 5.57
N ALA A 335 -38.16 -0.28 4.25
CA ALA A 335 -36.98 -0.85 3.60
C ALA A 335 -35.71 0.00 3.81
N ILE A 336 -35.80 1.33 3.66
CA ILE A 336 -34.67 2.24 3.87
C ILE A 336 -34.19 2.18 5.33
N VAL A 337 -35.10 2.19 6.31
CA VAL A 337 -34.74 2.11 7.73
C VAL A 337 -34.06 0.78 8.05
N ILE A 338 -34.55 -0.34 7.50
CA ILE A 338 -33.90 -1.65 7.65
C ILE A 338 -32.48 -1.60 7.08
N SER A 339 -32.32 -1.06 5.88
CA SER A 339 -31.01 -0.95 5.22
C SER A 339 -30.03 -0.05 5.97
N ILE A 340 -30.46 1.14 6.40
CA ILE A 340 -29.62 2.08 7.17
C ILE A 340 -29.24 1.50 8.53
N THR A 341 -30.17 0.80 9.20
CA THR A 341 -29.88 0.17 10.50
C THR A 341 -28.86 -0.96 10.34
N GLY A 342 -29.03 -1.82 9.33
CA GLY A 342 -28.04 -2.84 8.97
C GLY A 342 -26.70 -2.22 8.59
N GLY A 343 -26.71 -1.13 7.82
CA GLY A 343 -25.52 -0.38 7.44
C GLY A 343 -24.78 0.20 8.64
N LEU A 344 -25.49 0.80 9.60
CA LEU A 344 -24.88 1.35 10.82
C LEU A 344 -24.20 0.24 11.65
N ILE A 345 -24.86 -0.91 11.80
CA ILE A 345 -24.28 -2.07 12.49
C ILE A 345 -23.06 -2.59 11.71
N GLY A 346 -23.16 -2.68 10.37
CA GLY A 346 -22.07 -3.05 9.49
C GLY A 346 -20.87 -2.10 9.60
N VAL A 347 -21.10 -0.80 9.71
CA VAL A 347 -20.05 0.22 9.93
C VAL A 347 -19.33 -0.03 11.25
N VAL A 348 -20.07 -0.20 12.34
CA VAL A 348 -19.48 -0.46 13.66
C VAL A 348 -18.67 -1.75 13.66
N LEU A 349 -19.22 -2.83 13.09
CA LEU A 349 -18.52 -4.11 12.97
C LEU A 349 -17.31 -4.03 12.03
N GLY A 350 -17.40 -3.30 10.92
CA GLY A 350 -16.29 -3.08 10.00
C GLY A 350 -15.14 -2.32 10.64
N ILE A 351 -15.44 -1.25 11.40
CA ILE A 351 -14.45 -0.50 12.17
C ILE A 351 -13.80 -1.40 13.24
N ALA A 352 -14.61 -2.18 13.97
CA ALA A 352 -14.11 -3.10 14.99
C ALA A 352 -13.21 -4.18 14.38
N ALA A 353 -13.61 -4.79 13.27
CA ALA A 353 -12.81 -5.77 12.53
C ALA A 353 -11.50 -5.16 12.03
N THR A 354 -11.54 -3.95 11.47
CA THR A 354 -10.36 -3.24 10.98
C THR A 354 -9.35 -2.98 12.11
N ARG A 355 -9.83 -2.51 13.28
CA ARG A 355 -8.96 -2.35 14.45
C ARG A 355 -8.43 -3.68 14.97
N GLY A 356 -9.22 -4.75 14.94
CA GLY A 356 -8.77 -6.10 15.25
C GLY A 356 -7.61 -6.54 14.34
N VAL A 357 -7.75 -6.35 13.03
CA VAL A 357 -6.68 -6.63 12.06
C VAL A 357 -5.42 -5.82 12.38
N SER A 358 -5.56 -4.53 12.67
CA SER A 358 -4.42 -3.68 13.02
C SER A 358 -3.70 -4.13 14.29
N LEU A 359 -4.43 -4.58 15.32
CA LEU A 359 -3.87 -5.02 16.60
C LEU A 359 -3.24 -6.41 16.54
N PHE A 360 -3.89 -7.38 15.89
CA PHE A 360 -3.41 -8.77 15.87
C PHE A 360 -2.41 -9.05 14.76
N LEU A 361 -2.59 -8.42 13.59
CA LEU A 361 -1.77 -8.67 12.40
C LEU A 361 -0.75 -7.56 12.12
N HIS A 362 -0.72 -6.49 12.93
CA HIS A 362 0.15 -5.32 12.74
C HIS A 362 0.04 -4.69 11.33
N TRP A 363 -1.09 -4.90 10.66
CA TRP A 363 -1.26 -4.46 9.27
C TRP A 363 -1.72 -2.99 9.23
N PRO A 364 -1.18 -2.16 8.32
CA PRO A 364 -1.51 -0.75 8.28
C PRO A 364 -2.95 -0.57 7.76
N THR A 365 -3.79 0.05 8.57
CA THR A 365 -5.19 0.33 8.23
C THR A 365 -5.48 1.81 8.44
N LEU A 366 -6.24 2.42 7.53
CA LEU A 366 -6.59 3.83 7.58
C LEU A 366 -8.10 4.00 7.32
N ILE A 367 -8.86 4.25 8.37
CA ILE A 367 -10.31 4.47 8.27
C ILE A 367 -10.55 5.92 7.86
N THR A 368 -10.99 6.14 6.63
CA THR A 368 -11.35 7.48 6.12
C THR A 368 -12.82 7.80 6.33
N GLN A 369 -13.14 9.07 6.58
CA GLN A 369 -14.52 9.55 6.65
C GLN A 369 -15.29 9.31 5.34
N SER A 370 -14.59 9.37 4.20
CA SER A 370 -15.17 9.10 2.88
C SER A 370 -15.74 7.68 2.77
N SER A 371 -15.08 6.67 3.36
CA SER A 371 -15.59 5.29 3.35
C SER A 371 -16.90 5.16 4.11
N VAL A 372 -17.02 5.84 5.26
CA VAL A 372 -18.25 5.80 6.07
C VAL A 372 -19.42 6.45 5.32
N VAL A 373 -19.19 7.62 4.71
CA VAL A 373 -20.21 8.31 3.92
C VAL A 373 -20.63 7.48 2.70
N LEU A 374 -19.66 6.88 2.00
CA LEU A 374 -19.92 6.00 0.86
C LEU A 374 -20.76 4.78 1.28
N SER A 375 -20.45 4.15 2.42
CA SER A 375 -21.22 3.04 2.97
C SER A 375 -22.68 3.43 3.25
N PHE A 376 -22.93 4.59 3.86
CA PHE A 376 -24.30 5.07 4.09
C PHE A 376 -25.05 5.35 2.78
N MET A 377 -24.38 5.96 1.80
CA MET A 377 -24.97 6.22 0.48
C MET A 377 -25.36 4.92 -0.22
N VAL A 378 -24.47 3.93 -0.18
CA VAL A 378 -24.70 2.59 -0.73
C VAL A 378 -25.87 1.91 -0.03
N CYS A 379 -25.96 1.95 1.30
CA CYS A 379 -27.11 1.40 2.04
C CYS A 379 -28.43 2.07 1.65
N PHE A 380 -28.43 3.40 1.51
CA PHE A 380 -29.62 4.14 1.11
C PHE A 380 -30.08 3.72 -0.30
N ILE A 381 -29.17 3.66 -1.27
CA ILE A 381 -29.47 3.24 -2.65
C ILE A 381 -30.02 1.82 -2.68
N THR A 382 -29.38 0.87 -1.99
CA THR A 382 -29.85 -0.53 -1.92
C THR A 382 -31.23 -0.64 -1.29
N GLY A 383 -31.49 0.09 -0.20
CA GLY A 383 -32.78 0.10 0.46
C GLY A 383 -33.89 0.65 -0.43
N VAL A 384 -33.62 1.73 -1.18
CA VAL A 384 -34.55 2.29 -2.16
C VAL A 384 -34.78 1.30 -3.30
N PHE A 385 -33.71 0.79 -3.93
CA PHE A 385 -33.81 -0.04 -5.13
C PHE A 385 -34.57 -1.35 -4.89
N PHE A 386 -34.19 -2.11 -3.84
CA PHE A 386 -34.83 -3.39 -3.54
C PHE A 386 -36.15 -3.24 -2.77
N GLY A 387 -36.36 -2.12 -2.08
CA GLY A 387 -37.63 -1.81 -1.41
C GLY A 387 -38.71 -1.29 -2.35
N TYR A 388 -38.33 -0.72 -3.50
CA TYR A 388 -39.25 -0.05 -4.42
C TYR A 388 -40.26 -1.01 -5.05
N TYR A 389 -39.83 -2.15 -5.58
CA TYR A 389 -40.74 -3.08 -6.27
C TYR A 389 -41.85 -3.64 -5.36
N PRO A 390 -41.56 -4.16 -4.15
CA PRO A 390 -42.59 -4.59 -3.21
C PRO A 390 -43.51 -3.44 -2.77
N ALA A 391 -42.95 -2.25 -2.51
CA ALA A 391 -43.73 -1.08 -2.13
C ALA A 391 -44.68 -0.63 -3.25
N LEU A 392 -44.23 -0.69 -4.50
CA LEU A 392 -45.05 -0.42 -5.68
C LEU A 392 -46.18 -1.44 -5.80
N LYS A 393 -45.89 -2.74 -5.59
CA LYS A 393 -46.91 -3.79 -5.61
C LYS A 393 -47.97 -3.57 -4.54
N ALA A 394 -47.57 -3.20 -3.32
CA ALA A 394 -48.49 -2.87 -2.22
C ALA A 394 -49.39 -1.67 -2.55
N SER A 395 -48.84 -0.64 -3.18
CA SER A 395 -49.59 0.58 -3.54
C SER A 395 -50.64 0.40 -4.64
N ARG A 396 -50.57 -0.71 -5.38
CA ARG A 396 -51.46 -1.05 -6.50
C ARG A 396 -52.47 -2.15 -6.17
N LEU A 397 -52.56 -2.56 -4.90
CA LEU A 397 -53.58 -3.52 -4.47
C LEU A 397 -54.98 -2.89 -4.58
N ASP A 398 -55.95 -3.68 -5.07
CA ASP A 398 -57.35 -3.27 -5.03
C ASP A 398 -57.87 -3.40 -3.58
N PRO A 399 -58.44 -2.33 -2.98
CA PRO A 399 -58.99 -2.39 -1.63
C PRO A 399 -60.04 -3.50 -1.43
N ILE A 400 -60.83 -3.80 -2.46
CA ILE A 400 -61.91 -4.79 -2.40
C ILE A 400 -61.33 -6.21 -2.35
N GLU A 401 -60.38 -6.52 -3.22
CA GLU A 401 -59.67 -7.81 -3.23
C GLU A 401 -58.84 -8.00 -1.96
N ALA A 402 -58.18 -6.94 -1.49
CA ALA A 402 -57.34 -6.99 -0.30
C ALA A 402 -58.12 -7.32 0.99
N LEU A 403 -59.40 -6.92 1.08
CA LEU A 403 -60.27 -7.23 2.23
C LEU A 403 -60.82 -8.67 2.20
N HIS A 404 -60.96 -9.26 1.01
CA HIS A 404 -61.41 -10.63 0.82
C HIS A 404 -60.28 -11.67 0.88
N TYR A 405 -59.03 -11.21 0.92
CA TYR A 405 -57.86 -12.08 1.01
C TYR A 405 -57.82 -12.80 2.38
N GLU A 406 -57.88 -14.14 2.41
CA GLU A 406 -57.81 -14.93 3.66
C GLU A 406 -56.42 -14.92 4.29
#